data_AF-A0A8T2K507-F1
#
_entry.id   AF-A0A8T2K507-F1
#
_cell.length_a   1.000
_cell.length_b   1.000
_cell.length_c   1.000
_cell.angle_alpha   90.00
_cell.angle_beta   90.00
_cell.angle_gamma   90.00
#
_symmetry.space_group_name_H-M   'P 1'
#
loop_
_entity.id
_entity.type
_entity.pdbx_description
1 polymer ?
#
loop_
_entity_poly.entity_id
_entity_poly.type
_entity_poly.pdbx_seq_one_letter_code
_entity_poly.pdbx_strand_id
1 'polypeptide(L)'
;MWNNHGGFDGGYGGSGMGGGGGGYMQSPGGFGSPAPTQGEKKARSRAQQIVPCTVSQLLSATQNEEVFRIGEVELSQVTIVGIVRHAEKAPTNILYKVDDMTAAPMDIRQWVDTDEASCESMVVPPGSYVKVSGHLRSFQNKKSVVAFKIASIEDMNEFVSHMLDVVHSHMSLNTQGVPVGGGSSLDHTTPGRIGTGDTGGSFCGGNDMQTNGLTPHQSQV
;
A
#
# COMPACT_ATOMS: atom_id res chain seq x y z
N MET A 1 -20.56 -63.94 -30.27
CA MET A 1 -21.83 -64.02 -29.49
C MET A 1 -22.56 -62.69 -29.66
N TRP A 2 -23.87 -62.77 -29.87
CA TRP A 2 -24.75 -61.89 -30.66
C TRP A 2 -24.87 -60.38 -30.34
N ASN A 3 -25.01 -59.61 -31.43
CA ASN A 3 -25.88 -58.44 -31.73
C ASN A 3 -26.52 -57.62 -30.59
N ASN A 4 -26.53 -56.28 -30.75
CA ASN A 4 -27.75 -55.58 -31.16
C ASN A 4 -27.48 -54.17 -31.77
N HIS A 5 -28.38 -53.80 -32.67
CA HIS A 5 -28.41 -52.71 -33.65
C HIS A 5 -28.84 -51.32 -33.12
N GLY A 6 -28.52 -50.30 -33.95
CA GLY A 6 -29.31 -49.08 -34.18
C GLY A 6 -28.56 -47.79 -33.78
N GLY A 7 -28.02 -46.94 -34.66
CA GLY A 7 -28.25 -46.70 -36.08
C GLY A 7 -29.37 -45.68 -36.29
N PHE A 8 -29.04 -44.41 -36.56
CA PHE A 8 -29.72 -43.57 -37.57
C PHE A 8 -28.85 -42.34 -37.93
N ASP A 9 -28.91 -42.05 -39.22
CA ASP A 9 -28.03 -41.28 -40.11
C ASP A 9 -28.74 -40.00 -40.61
N GLY A 10 -27.97 -39.08 -41.21
CA GLY A 10 -28.47 -38.00 -42.06
C GLY A 10 -27.77 -36.67 -41.78
N GLY A 11 -26.88 -36.08 -42.61
CA GLY A 11 -26.58 -36.34 -44.01
C GLY A 11 -26.92 -35.12 -44.88
N TYR A 12 -25.89 -34.31 -45.18
CA TYR A 12 -25.61 -33.47 -46.36
C TYR A 12 -26.66 -32.51 -46.99
N GLY A 13 -26.15 -31.38 -47.52
CA GLY A 13 -26.83 -30.66 -48.60
C GLY A 13 -26.43 -29.19 -48.76
N GLY A 14 -25.33 -28.92 -49.46
CA GLY A 14 -24.98 -27.60 -49.97
C GLY A 14 -25.28 -27.46 -51.48
N SER A 15 -25.81 -26.31 -51.88
CA SER A 15 -25.83 -25.67 -53.21
C SER A 15 -26.73 -24.42 -53.05
N GLY A 16 -26.57 -23.26 -53.69
CA GLY A 16 -25.80 -22.82 -54.85
C GLY A 16 -26.64 -21.73 -55.53
N MET A 17 -26.02 -20.62 -55.91
CA MET A 17 -26.49 -19.55 -56.82
C MET A 17 -27.69 -18.63 -56.46
N GLY A 18 -27.40 -17.33 -56.36
CA GLY A 18 -27.71 -16.41 -57.46
C GLY A 18 -28.98 -15.53 -57.38
N GLY A 19 -28.76 -14.21 -57.26
CA GLY A 19 -29.52 -13.21 -58.03
C GLY A 19 -30.60 -12.41 -57.29
N GLY A 20 -30.60 -11.10 -57.55
CA GLY A 20 -31.82 -10.27 -57.52
C GLY A 20 -31.95 -9.31 -56.33
N GLY A 21 -31.77 -8.02 -56.60
CA GLY A 21 -32.05 -6.95 -55.65
C GLY A 21 -33.53 -6.84 -55.27
N GLY A 22 -33.78 -6.36 -54.05
CA GLY A 22 -35.10 -6.00 -53.54
C GLY A 22 -34.93 -5.05 -52.36
N GLY A 23 -35.40 -3.82 -52.54
CA GLY A 23 -35.38 -2.79 -51.50
C GLY A 23 -36.52 -2.91 -50.49
N TYR A 24 -36.42 -2.03 -49.49
CA TYR A 24 -37.41 -1.55 -48.52
C TYR A 24 -38.07 -2.56 -47.57
N MET A 25 -37.66 -2.54 -46.28
CA MET A 25 -38.45 -1.95 -45.18
C MET A 25 -37.72 -2.13 -43.85
N GLN A 26 -37.54 -1.03 -43.13
CA GLN A 26 -37.04 -0.98 -41.76
C GLN A 26 -38.01 -1.68 -40.81
N SER A 27 -37.51 -2.67 -40.05
CA SER A 27 -38.23 -3.29 -38.94
C SER A 27 -37.70 -2.75 -37.61
N PRO A 28 -38.56 -2.38 -36.65
CA PRO A 28 -38.17 -1.81 -35.37
C PRO A 28 -37.68 -2.92 -34.43
N GLY A 29 -36.37 -3.11 -34.38
CA GLY A 29 -35.76 -4.16 -33.55
C GLY A 29 -34.25 -4.21 -33.74
N GLY A 30 -33.59 -3.06 -33.69
CA GLY A 30 -32.14 -2.94 -33.79
C GLY A 30 -31.49 -3.04 -32.43
N PHE A 31 -30.64 -4.05 -32.26
CA PHE A 31 -29.71 -4.24 -31.16
C PHE A 31 -28.76 -3.02 -31.08
N GLY A 32 -29.16 -2.01 -30.31
CA GLY A 32 -28.35 -0.85 -29.99
C GLY A 32 -27.44 -1.16 -28.81
N SER A 33 -26.13 -1.02 -29.00
CA SER A 33 -25.10 -1.09 -27.97
C SER A 33 -25.53 -0.30 -26.72
N PRO A 34 -25.38 -0.85 -25.50
CA PRO A 34 -25.74 -0.09 -24.32
C PRO A 34 -24.85 1.15 -24.22
N ALA A 35 -25.51 2.32 -24.23
CA ALA A 35 -24.90 3.59 -23.86
C ALA A 35 -24.24 3.45 -22.48
N PRO A 36 -23.08 4.08 -22.23
CA PRO A 36 -22.46 4.03 -20.92
C PRO A 36 -23.32 4.86 -19.96
N THR A 37 -24.18 4.19 -19.20
CA THR A 37 -24.77 4.80 -18.03
C THR A 37 -23.64 5.12 -17.07
N GLN A 38 -23.69 6.35 -16.57
CA GLN A 38 -22.79 6.96 -15.60
C GLN A 38 -22.91 6.21 -14.27
N GLY A 39 -22.42 4.97 -14.24
CA GLY A 39 -22.21 4.19 -13.05
C GLY A 39 -20.93 4.70 -12.41
N GLU A 40 -21.09 5.32 -11.25
CA GLU A 40 -20.03 5.70 -10.32
C GLU A 40 -18.94 4.64 -10.37
N LYS A 41 -17.78 5.02 -10.89
CA LYS A 41 -16.57 4.22 -10.77
C LYS A 41 -16.34 4.11 -9.27
N LYS A 42 -16.78 3.00 -8.66
CA LYS A 42 -16.29 2.54 -7.36
C LYS A 42 -14.80 2.78 -7.40
N ALA A 43 -14.36 3.74 -6.59
CA ALA A 43 -12.96 4.11 -6.47
C ALA A 43 -12.17 2.79 -6.45
N ARG A 44 -11.22 2.65 -7.37
CA ARG A 44 -10.30 1.50 -7.40
C ARG A 44 -9.99 1.18 -5.95
N SER A 45 -10.36 -0.03 -5.50
CA SER A 45 -9.99 -0.58 -4.20
C SER A 45 -8.59 -0.08 -3.89
N ARG A 46 -8.48 0.87 -2.95
CA ARG A 46 -7.21 1.49 -2.60
C ARG A 46 -6.31 0.32 -2.23
N ALA A 47 -5.29 0.04 -3.04
CA ALA A 47 -4.36 -1.03 -2.75
C ALA A 47 -3.94 -0.85 -1.29
N GLN A 48 -4.20 -1.84 -0.45
CA GLN A 48 -3.95 -1.74 0.99
C GLN A 48 -2.45 -1.53 1.15
N GLN A 49 -2.05 -0.29 1.44
CA GLN A 49 -0.65 0.07 1.57
C GLN A 49 -0.13 -0.50 2.88
N ILE A 50 1.00 -1.20 2.81
CA ILE A 50 1.75 -1.61 3.99
C ILE A 50 2.54 -0.39 4.46
N VAL A 51 2.26 0.09 5.67
CA VAL A 51 2.90 1.29 6.22
C VAL A 51 4.02 0.89 7.19
N PRO A 52 5.27 1.30 6.94
CA PRO A 52 6.34 1.10 7.92
C PRO A 52 6.11 2.02 9.13
N CYS A 53 6.11 1.42 10.31
CA CYS A 53 5.85 2.11 11.58
C CYS A 53 6.93 1.79 12.63
N THR A 54 6.98 2.61 13.67
CA THR A 54 7.55 2.26 14.99
C THR A 54 6.49 1.67 15.92
N VAL A 55 6.92 0.98 16.97
CA VAL A 55 6.02 0.47 18.02
C VAL A 55 5.31 1.62 18.74
N SER A 56 5.99 2.72 19.05
CA SER A 56 5.38 3.89 19.68
C SER A 56 4.25 4.49 18.84
N GLN A 57 4.45 4.59 17.52
CA GLN A 57 3.46 5.00 16.55
C GLN A 57 2.23 4.07 16.63
N LEU A 58 2.42 2.77 16.51
CA LEU A 58 1.33 1.79 16.59
C LEU A 58 0.58 1.85 17.93
N LEU A 59 1.29 2.01 19.05
CA LEU A 59 0.66 2.14 20.38
C LEU A 59 -0.14 3.44 20.50
N SER A 60 0.36 4.54 19.94
CA SER A 60 -0.30 5.85 19.94
C SER A 60 -1.48 5.94 18.96
N ALA A 61 -1.61 5.00 18.02
CA ALA A 61 -2.66 5.03 17.02
C ALA A 61 -4.05 5.10 17.66
N THR A 62 -4.88 6.02 17.17
CA THR A 62 -6.29 6.11 17.57
C THR A 62 -7.08 5.06 16.80
N GLN A 63 -8.10 4.50 17.43
CA GLN A 63 -8.99 3.54 16.81
C GLN A 63 -10.41 4.13 16.81
N ASN A 64 -11.01 4.22 15.63
CA ASN A 64 -12.42 4.52 15.48
C ASN A 64 -13.06 3.35 14.72
N GLU A 65 -14.01 2.66 15.37
CA GLU A 65 -14.56 1.39 14.91
C GLU A 65 -13.45 0.37 14.60
N GLU A 66 -13.27 -0.01 13.33
CA GLU A 66 -12.27 -0.96 12.87
C GLU A 66 -11.02 -0.30 12.26
N VAL A 67 -10.98 1.03 12.21
CA VAL A 67 -9.93 1.79 11.51
C VAL A 67 -8.94 2.40 12.48
N PHE A 68 -7.65 2.12 12.27
CA PHE A 68 -6.56 2.74 13.02
C PHE A 68 -6.00 3.95 12.29
N ARG A 69 -5.64 5.01 13.03
CA ARG A 69 -5.02 6.21 12.47
C ARG A 69 -3.87 6.75 13.31
N ILE A 70 -2.88 7.32 12.64
CA ILE A 70 -1.85 8.19 13.23
C ILE A 70 -1.91 9.52 12.49
N GLY A 71 -2.44 10.54 13.14
CA GLY A 71 -2.86 11.77 12.44
C GLY A 71 -3.90 11.41 11.37
N GLU A 72 -3.65 11.81 10.13
CA GLU A 72 -4.50 11.50 8.98
C GLU A 72 -4.14 10.17 8.27
N VAL A 73 -3.09 9.50 8.73
CA VAL A 73 -2.60 8.26 8.12
C VAL A 73 -3.37 7.07 8.64
N GLU A 74 -4.15 6.43 7.77
CA GLU A 74 -4.85 5.18 8.06
C GLU A 74 -3.91 3.98 8.05
N LEU A 75 -4.00 3.15 9.08
CA LEU A 75 -3.21 1.95 9.25
C LEU A 75 -4.09 0.70 9.16
N SER A 76 -3.63 -0.27 8.35
CA SER A 76 -4.22 -1.62 8.32
C SER A 76 -3.12 -2.67 8.33
N GLN A 77 -2.30 -2.67 7.26
CA GLN A 77 -1.09 -3.49 7.17
C GLN A 77 0.11 -2.64 7.54
N VAL A 78 1.00 -3.19 8.37
CA VAL A 78 2.17 -2.47 8.87
C VAL A 78 3.42 -3.32 8.79
N THR A 79 4.58 -2.65 8.71
CA THR A 79 5.87 -3.27 9.00
C THR A 79 6.51 -2.64 10.22
N ILE A 80 7.12 -3.47 11.07
CA ILE A 80 8.00 -3.01 12.14
C ILE A 80 9.32 -3.78 12.07
N VAL A 81 10.38 -3.16 12.56
CA VAL A 81 11.67 -3.84 12.76
C VAL A 81 12.08 -3.68 14.21
N GLY A 82 12.45 -4.77 14.87
CA GLY A 82 12.89 -4.74 16.26
C GLY A 82 13.55 -6.05 16.69
N ILE A 83 14.02 -6.08 17.94
CA ILE A 83 14.62 -7.25 18.57
C ILE A 83 13.55 -8.10 19.26
N VAL A 84 13.63 -9.42 19.09
CA VAL A 84 12.80 -10.36 19.83
C VAL A 84 13.26 -10.40 21.28
N ARG A 85 12.41 -9.97 22.22
CA ARG A 85 12.67 -10.05 23.67
C ARG A 85 12.19 -11.35 24.29
N HIS A 86 11.10 -11.89 23.76
CA HIS A 86 10.48 -13.12 24.23
C HIS A 86 9.76 -13.82 23.08
N ALA A 87 9.72 -15.14 23.12
CA ALA A 87 8.97 -15.97 22.18
C ALA A 87 8.33 -17.13 22.93
N GLU A 88 7.01 -17.29 22.79
CA GLU A 88 6.23 -18.35 23.42
C GLU A 88 5.51 -19.14 22.32
N LYS A 89 5.86 -20.42 22.18
CA LYS A 89 5.22 -21.31 21.21
C LYS A 89 4.01 -21.99 21.86
N ALA A 90 2.85 -21.83 21.24
CA ALA A 90 1.62 -22.56 21.54
C ALA A 90 1.30 -23.54 20.38
N PRO A 91 0.30 -24.43 20.53
CA PRO A 91 -0.04 -25.40 19.49
C PRO A 91 -0.40 -24.79 18.13
N THR A 92 -1.09 -23.64 18.12
CA THR A 92 -1.61 -23.01 16.90
C THR A 92 -0.92 -21.71 16.53
N ASN A 93 -0.07 -21.16 17.41
CA ASN A 93 0.60 -19.89 17.17
C ASN A 93 1.91 -19.74 17.96
N ILE A 94 2.68 -18.73 17.59
CA ILE A 94 3.82 -18.25 18.35
C ILE A 94 3.53 -16.80 18.74
N LEU A 95 3.70 -16.48 20.02
CA LEU A 95 3.58 -15.14 20.56
C LEU A 95 4.98 -14.56 20.84
N TYR A 96 5.35 -13.53 20.08
CA TYR A 96 6.59 -12.80 20.28
C TYR A 96 6.33 -11.49 21.03
N LYS A 97 7.35 -11.03 21.76
CA LYS A 97 7.46 -9.63 22.19
C LYS A 97 8.60 -8.98 21.42
N VAL A 98 8.29 -8.00 20.58
CA VAL A 98 9.26 -7.31 19.72
C VAL A 98 9.46 -5.89 20.21
N ASP A 99 10.71 -5.48 20.34
CA ASP A 99 11.14 -4.19 20.88
C ASP A 99 11.96 -3.42 19.85
N ASP A 100 11.55 -2.20 19.51
CA ASP A 100 12.27 -1.31 18.59
C ASP A 100 12.88 -0.10 19.31
N MET A 101 12.90 -0.11 20.65
CA MET A 101 13.35 0.96 21.54
C MET A 101 12.47 2.22 21.56
N THR A 102 11.34 2.26 20.84
CA THR A 102 10.49 3.46 20.81
C THR A 102 9.40 3.48 21.87
N ALA A 103 9.03 2.31 22.41
CA ALA A 103 8.10 2.14 23.53
C ALA A 103 8.27 0.75 24.17
N ALA A 104 7.35 0.36 25.06
CA ALA A 104 7.36 -1.00 25.60
C ALA A 104 7.19 -2.05 24.49
N PRO A 105 7.79 -3.25 24.63
CA PRO A 105 7.73 -4.30 23.60
C PRO A 105 6.30 -4.64 23.19
N MET A 106 6.07 -4.78 21.88
CA MET A 106 4.76 -5.09 21.30
C MET A 106 4.54 -6.59 21.18
N ASP A 107 3.33 -7.03 21.49
CA ASP A 107 2.89 -8.41 21.27
C ASP A 107 2.64 -8.66 19.77
N ILE A 108 3.33 -9.66 19.22
CA ILE A 108 3.22 -10.10 17.82
C ILE A 108 2.77 -11.55 17.79
N ARG A 109 1.67 -11.87 17.14
CA ARG A 109 1.14 -13.23 16.99
C ARG A 109 1.37 -13.74 15.58
N GLN A 110 2.05 -14.87 15.43
CA GLN A 110 2.19 -15.61 14.19
C GLN A 110 1.40 -16.92 14.28
N TRP A 111 0.48 -17.18 13.35
CA TRP A 111 -0.21 -18.47 13.29
C TRP A 111 0.72 -19.53 12.68
N VAL A 112 0.60 -20.77 13.16
CA VAL A 112 1.39 -21.91 12.71
C VAL A 112 0.44 -23.00 12.24
N ASP A 113 0.60 -23.44 11.00
CA ASP A 113 -0.14 -24.58 10.47
C ASP A 113 0.49 -25.87 10.99
N THR A 114 -0.34 -26.78 11.51
CA THR A 114 0.11 -28.01 12.18
C THR A 114 0.39 -29.15 11.19
N ASP A 115 -0.09 -29.03 9.95
CA ASP A 115 -0.12 -30.13 8.96
C ASP A 115 1.04 -30.08 7.94
N GLU A 116 1.75 -28.95 7.84
CA GLU A 116 2.86 -28.74 6.90
C GLU A 116 4.20 -28.98 7.62
N ALA A 117 4.60 -30.25 7.72
CA ALA A 117 5.86 -30.66 8.34
C ALA A 117 7.14 -30.21 7.57
N SER A 118 7.03 -29.42 6.50
CA SER A 118 8.13 -29.17 5.56
C SER A 118 8.63 -27.74 5.41
N CYS A 119 8.08 -26.73 6.10
CA CYS A 119 8.59 -25.36 5.96
C CYS A 119 8.64 -24.60 7.32
N GLU A 120 9.78 -24.69 8.00
CA GLU A 120 10.38 -23.59 8.79
C GLU A 120 9.49 -22.74 9.72
N SER A 121 8.65 -23.32 10.58
CA SER A 121 8.27 -22.60 11.81
C SER A 121 9.30 -22.86 12.92
N MET A 122 10.57 -22.56 12.62
CA MET A 122 11.57 -22.43 13.67
C MET A 122 11.29 -21.13 14.39
N VAL A 123 10.97 -21.22 15.69
CA VAL A 123 10.75 -20.05 16.53
C VAL A 123 12.02 -19.19 16.46
N VAL A 124 11.88 -17.94 16.04
CA VAL A 124 13.02 -17.02 16.02
C VAL A 124 13.46 -16.79 17.48
N PRO A 125 14.73 -17.04 17.84
CA PRO A 125 15.17 -16.96 19.22
C PRO A 125 15.17 -15.51 19.73
N PRO A 126 14.97 -15.31 21.05
CA PRO A 126 15.22 -14.01 21.68
C PRO A 126 16.64 -13.51 21.42
N GLY A 127 16.79 -12.21 21.21
CA GLY A 127 18.05 -11.57 20.84
C GLY A 127 18.21 -11.31 19.34
N SER A 128 17.41 -11.94 18.49
CA SER A 128 17.44 -11.72 17.04
C SER A 128 16.66 -10.48 16.61
N TYR A 129 17.20 -9.73 15.65
CA TYR A 129 16.45 -8.70 14.94
C TYR A 129 15.53 -9.33 13.90
N VAL A 130 14.31 -8.81 13.82
CA VAL A 130 13.30 -9.29 12.88
C VAL A 130 12.59 -8.12 12.21
N LYS A 131 12.23 -8.32 10.94
CA LYS A 131 11.22 -7.53 10.24
C LYS A 131 9.89 -8.27 10.28
N VAL A 132 8.88 -7.62 10.85
CA VAL A 132 7.53 -8.16 10.99
C VAL A 132 6.61 -7.43 10.02
N SER A 133 5.87 -8.19 9.20
CA SER A 133 4.75 -7.67 8.40
C SER A 133 3.45 -8.28 8.91
N GLY A 134 2.46 -7.45 9.19
CA GLY A 134 1.22 -7.92 9.78
C GLY A 134 0.08 -6.91 9.80
N HIS A 135 -1.04 -7.35 10.37
CA HIS A 135 -2.21 -6.51 10.59
C HIS A 135 -2.23 -5.98 12.02
N LEU A 136 -2.42 -4.66 12.17
CA LEU A 136 -2.66 -4.06 13.48
C LEU A 136 -4.03 -4.51 14.02
N ARG A 137 -4.05 -4.96 15.27
CA ARG A 137 -5.25 -5.38 15.99
C ARG A 137 -5.30 -4.70 17.35
N SER A 138 -6.50 -4.55 17.88
CA SER A 138 -6.76 -4.06 19.23
C SER A 138 -7.83 -4.92 19.85
N PHE A 139 -7.58 -5.41 21.06
CA PHE A 139 -8.55 -6.15 21.85
C PHE A 139 -8.50 -5.64 23.27
N GLN A 140 -9.65 -5.22 23.82
CA GLN A 140 -9.73 -4.61 25.15
C GLN A 140 -8.70 -3.49 25.37
N ASN A 141 -8.56 -2.59 24.38
CA ASN A 141 -7.59 -1.49 24.34
C ASN A 141 -6.11 -1.90 24.34
N LYS A 142 -5.79 -3.20 24.21
CA LYS A 142 -4.43 -3.69 24.03
C LYS A 142 -4.14 -3.89 22.55
N LYS A 143 -3.20 -3.12 22.02
CA LYS A 143 -2.77 -3.22 20.61
C LYS A 143 -1.73 -4.32 20.43
N SER A 144 -1.82 -5.02 19.31
CA SER A 144 -0.94 -6.13 18.92
C SER A 144 -0.87 -6.23 17.40
N VAL A 145 0.11 -6.94 16.87
CA VAL A 145 0.18 -7.24 15.43
C VAL A 145 -0.04 -8.73 15.20
N VAL A 146 -0.93 -9.07 14.28
CA VAL A 146 -1.05 -10.43 13.75
C VAL A 146 -0.18 -10.52 12.51
N ALA A 147 0.96 -11.20 12.64
CA ALA A 147 1.97 -11.31 11.60
C ALA A 147 1.57 -12.37 10.56
N PHE A 148 1.67 -12.00 9.29
CA PHE A 148 1.66 -12.94 8.18
C PHE A 148 3.07 -13.25 7.68
N LYS A 149 4.07 -12.43 8.04
CA LYS A 149 5.49 -12.68 7.76
C LYS A 149 6.36 -12.16 8.90
N ILE A 150 7.31 -12.98 9.33
CA ILE A 150 8.41 -12.61 10.22
C ILE A 150 9.69 -13.09 9.56
N ALA A 151 10.61 -12.17 9.29
CA ALA A 151 11.91 -12.47 8.69
C ALA A 151 13.02 -12.02 9.64
N SER A 152 13.96 -12.92 9.93
CA SER A 152 15.20 -12.56 10.62
C SER A 152 16.00 -11.57 9.77
N ILE A 153 16.60 -10.58 10.41
CA ILE A 153 17.47 -9.60 9.74
C ILE A 153 18.90 -10.11 9.80
N GLU A 154 19.52 -10.23 8.63
CA GLU A 154 20.92 -10.64 8.48
C GLU A 154 21.84 -9.43 8.26
N ASP A 155 21.36 -8.42 7.52
CA ASP A 155 22.06 -7.15 7.32
C ASP A 155 21.40 -6.02 8.14
N MET A 156 22.16 -5.43 9.06
CA MET A 156 21.69 -4.32 9.89
C MET A 156 21.36 -3.05 9.09
N ASN A 157 21.79 -2.94 7.82
CA ASN A 157 21.32 -1.88 6.93
C ASN A 157 19.81 -1.94 6.69
N GLU A 158 19.17 -3.10 6.80
CA GLU A 158 17.71 -3.22 6.71
C GLU A 158 17.01 -2.51 7.87
N PHE A 159 17.60 -2.54 9.08
CA PHE A 159 17.08 -1.81 10.23
C PHE A 159 17.17 -0.29 10.00
N VAL A 160 18.32 0.19 9.51
CA VAL A 160 18.52 1.61 9.21
C VAL A 160 17.59 2.07 8.09
N SER A 161 17.46 1.27 7.03
CA SER A 161 16.56 1.55 5.91
C SER A 161 15.11 1.62 6.38
N HIS A 162 14.68 0.70 7.26
CA HIS A 162 13.34 0.74 7.85
C HIS A 162 13.08 2.03 8.63
N MET A 163 14.06 2.55 9.40
CA MET A 163 13.90 3.83 10.10
C MET A 163 13.67 4.99 9.12
N LEU A 164 14.38 5.01 7.99
CA LEU A 164 14.19 6.02 6.95
C LEU A 164 12.82 5.87 6.27
N ASP A 165 12.41 4.63 5.97
CA ASP A 165 11.12 4.31 5.36
C ASP A 165 9.95 4.78 6.23
N VAL A 166 10.04 4.60 7.57
CA VAL A 166 9.04 5.09 8.52
C VAL A 166 8.87 6.60 8.39
N VAL A 167 9.97 7.36 8.47
CA VAL A 167 9.93 8.83 8.42
C VAL A 167 9.37 9.29 7.07
N HIS A 168 9.89 8.74 5.97
CA HIS A 168 9.49 9.11 4.62
C HIS A 168 8.01 8.80 4.35
N SER A 169 7.54 7.62 4.74
CA SER A 169 6.16 7.19 4.52
C SER A 169 5.18 8.06 5.30
N HIS A 170 5.45 8.32 6.58
CA HIS A 170 4.57 9.17 7.39
C HIS A 170 4.57 10.63 6.92
N MET A 171 5.71 11.18 6.47
CA MET A 171 5.76 12.53 5.91
C MET A 171 4.96 12.65 4.60
N SER A 172 5.11 11.64 3.72
CA SER A 172 4.45 11.61 2.41
C SER A 172 2.94 11.37 2.53
N LEU A 173 2.51 10.50 3.43
CA LEU A 173 1.09 10.20 3.63
C LEU A 173 0.35 11.33 4.35
N ASN A 174 1.02 12.03 5.27
CA ASN A 174 0.41 13.15 5.98
C ASN A 174 0.21 14.38 5.07
N THR A 175 1.08 14.59 4.07
CA THR A 175 0.91 15.66 3.08
C THR A 175 -0.19 15.36 2.05
N GLN A 176 -0.49 14.09 1.78
CA GLN A 176 -1.58 13.69 0.88
C GLN A 176 -2.98 13.76 1.53
N GLY A 177 -3.06 13.82 2.87
CA GLY A 177 -4.32 13.95 3.61
C GLY A 177 -4.92 15.35 3.65
N VAL A 178 -4.15 16.38 3.23
CA VAL A 178 -4.66 17.74 3.11
C VAL A 178 -5.33 17.88 1.74
N PRO A 179 -6.66 18.10 1.65
CA PRO A 179 -7.26 18.43 0.37
C PRO A 179 -6.63 19.74 -0.10
N VAL A 180 -5.90 19.67 -1.22
CA VAL A 180 -5.41 20.86 -1.93
C VAL A 180 -6.64 21.59 -2.46
N GLY A 181 -7.24 22.40 -1.59
CA GLY A 181 -8.16 23.44 -1.98
C GLY A 181 -7.38 24.54 -2.67
N GLY A 182 -7.42 24.54 -4.00
CA GLY A 182 -7.16 25.71 -4.84
C GLY A 182 -5.74 26.27 -4.84
N GLY A 183 -5.00 25.94 -5.90
CA GLY A 183 -4.01 26.84 -6.50
C GLY A 183 -2.64 26.89 -5.84
N SER A 184 -1.71 26.08 -6.37
CA SER A 184 -0.39 26.47 -6.86
C SER A 184 0.45 25.21 -7.01
N SER A 185 0.69 24.80 -8.25
CA SER A 185 1.70 23.80 -8.58
C SER A 185 3.06 24.31 -8.10
N LEU A 186 3.64 23.67 -7.08
CA LEU A 186 5.06 23.84 -6.79
C LEU A 186 5.85 23.11 -7.86
N ASP A 187 6.37 23.89 -8.80
CA ASP A 187 7.28 23.45 -9.83
C ASP A 187 8.61 23.04 -9.18
N HIS A 188 9.01 21.78 -9.35
CA HIS A 188 10.27 21.24 -8.85
C HIS A 188 11.41 21.79 -9.73
N THR A 189 11.88 22.99 -9.43
CA THR A 189 13.09 23.53 -10.06
C THR A 189 14.33 22.98 -9.37
N THR A 190 15.04 22.12 -10.08
CA THR A 190 16.37 21.62 -9.74
C THR A 190 17.36 22.80 -9.66
N PRO A 191 18.09 23.03 -8.55
CA PRO A 191 19.06 24.11 -8.47
C PRO A 191 20.32 23.71 -9.24
N GLY A 192 20.55 24.30 -10.43
CA GLY A 192 21.79 24.04 -11.16
C GLY A 192 21.91 24.49 -12.63
N ARG A 193 20.92 25.18 -13.22
CA ARG A 193 21.04 25.66 -14.61
C ARG A 193 20.96 27.19 -14.69
N ILE A 194 22.12 27.84 -14.67
CA ILE A 194 22.27 29.21 -15.18
C ILE A 194 22.25 29.11 -16.70
N GLY A 195 21.08 29.36 -17.28
CA GLY A 195 20.88 29.52 -18.73
C GLY A 195 20.42 30.94 -19.00
N THR A 196 21.32 31.75 -19.53
CA THR A 196 21.16 33.11 -20.03
C THR A 196 19.94 33.30 -20.94
N GLY A 197 19.14 34.34 -20.71
CA GLY A 197 18.35 34.97 -21.76
C GLY A 197 16.94 35.46 -21.37
N ASP A 198 16.81 36.78 -21.36
CA ASP A 198 15.64 37.54 -21.82
C ASP A 198 14.49 37.87 -20.82
N THR A 199 14.61 39.09 -20.28
CA THR A 199 13.64 40.19 -20.32
C THR A 199 12.19 39.98 -19.84
N GLY A 200 11.89 40.61 -18.70
CA GLY A 200 10.65 41.36 -18.52
C GLY A 200 9.69 40.82 -17.46
N GLY A 201 9.51 41.57 -16.36
CA GLY A 201 8.32 41.44 -15.51
C GLY A 201 8.53 41.72 -14.03
N SER A 202 8.38 42.99 -13.66
CA SER A 202 7.97 43.53 -12.34
C SER A 202 7.99 42.61 -11.11
N PHE A 203 8.93 42.88 -10.19
CA PHE A 203 8.66 42.76 -8.76
C PHE A 203 9.18 44.00 -8.03
N CYS A 204 8.26 44.58 -7.26
CA CYS A 204 8.43 45.68 -6.34
C CYS A 204 9.49 45.36 -5.27
N GLY A 205 10.26 46.39 -4.93
CA GLY A 205 11.46 46.30 -4.12
C GLY A 205 11.25 45.80 -2.69
N GLY A 206 12.09 44.84 -2.31
CA GLY A 206 12.61 44.63 -0.97
C GLY A 206 14.10 44.35 -1.12
N ASN A 207 14.95 45.23 -0.57
CA ASN A 207 16.40 45.05 -0.56
C ASN A 207 16.76 43.87 0.36
N ASP A 208 16.76 42.64 -0.15
CA ASP A 208 17.45 41.53 0.49
C ASP A 208 18.90 41.53 0.01
N MET A 209 19.70 42.27 0.77
CA MET A 209 21.16 42.11 0.77
C MET A 209 21.44 40.64 1.09
N GLN A 210 22.13 39.95 0.17
CA GLN A 210 22.51 38.54 0.27
C GLN A 210 23.16 38.24 1.63
N THR A 211 22.35 37.82 2.59
CA THR A 211 22.81 37.23 3.84
C THR A 211 22.37 35.78 3.78
N ASN A 212 23.34 34.89 3.91
CA ASN A 212 23.26 33.44 3.72
C ASN A 212 22.34 32.73 4.75
N GLY A 213 21.11 33.21 4.95
CA GLY A 213 20.17 32.65 5.93
C GLY A 213 20.59 32.83 7.38
N LEU A 214 21.50 33.76 7.69
CA LEU A 214 21.91 34.08 9.05
C LEU A 214 21.15 35.30 9.57
N THR A 215 20.64 35.20 10.79
CA THR A 215 20.04 36.35 11.46
C THR A 215 21.10 37.42 11.75
N PRO A 216 20.75 38.71 11.88
CA PRO A 216 21.71 39.80 12.12
C PRO A 216 22.59 39.61 13.38
N HIS A 217 22.14 38.76 14.30
CA HIS A 217 22.85 38.44 15.53
C HIS A 217 23.92 37.33 15.34
N GLN A 218 23.88 36.60 14.24
CA GLN A 218 24.78 35.48 13.93
C GLN A 218 25.97 35.88 13.04
N SER A 219 25.99 37.11 12.50
CA SER A 219 27.06 37.58 11.60
C SER A 219 28.24 38.27 12.32
N GLN A 220 28.26 38.27 13.66
CA GLN A 220 29.29 38.95 14.47
C GLN A 220 30.21 38.00 15.24
N VAL A 221 30.53 36.82 14.69
CA VAL A 221 31.57 35.94 15.24
C VAL A 221 32.59 35.58 14.18
#